data_AF-I0HZM0-F1
#
_entry.id   AF-I0HZM0-F1
#
_cell.length_a   1.000
_cell.length_b   1.000
_cell.length_c   1.000
_cell.angle_alpha   90.00
_cell.angle_beta   90.00
_cell.angle_gamma   90.00
#
_symmetry.space_group_name_H-M   'P 1'
#
loop_
_entity.id
_entity.type
_entity.pdbx_description
1 polymer ?
#
loop_
_entity_poly.entity_id
_entity_poly.type
_entity_poly.pdbx_seq_one_letter_code
_entity_poly.pdbx_strand_id
1 'polypeptide(L)'
;MGLMTGEVTWTESQLSSFLTELLKQNTGPNQPVDAITVWLEPGNKIHARITLKEGVLLGGRNIDVAGQIMVQGGKLMVNLASAGANGMMVSGPLMDLVNSYINGALAGFGVAADVSTGEGSITIKVGAM
;
A
#
# COMPACT_ATOMS: atom_id res chain seq x y z
N MET A 1 11.87 29.54 11.43
CA MET A 1 10.87 28.56 10.96
C MET A 1 11.58 27.22 10.86
N GLY A 2 11.46 26.37 11.88
CA GLY A 2 12.17 25.08 11.91
C GLY A 2 11.48 24.08 10.99
N LEU A 3 12.19 23.62 9.97
CA LEU A 3 11.72 22.59 9.05
C LEU A 3 11.61 21.27 9.82
N MET A 4 10.39 20.77 10.00
CA MET A 4 10.17 19.42 10.55
C MET A 4 10.46 18.41 9.43
N THR A 5 11.74 18.06 9.28
CA THR A 5 12.15 16.86 8.55
C THR A 5 11.81 15.65 9.43
N GLY A 6 10.88 14.83 8.99
CA GLY A 6 10.48 13.61 9.70
C GLY A 6 10.98 12.38 8.97
N GLU A 7 11.59 11.45 9.70
CA GLU A 7 11.88 10.10 9.22
C GLU A 7 11.11 9.12 10.09
N VAL A 8 10.41 8.19 9.45
CA VAL A 8 9.77 7.07 10.14
C VAL A 8 10.19 5.78 9.47
N THR A 9 10.53 4.79 10.28
CA THR A 9 10.79 3.42 9.83
C THR A 9 9.79 2.49 10.49
N TRP A 10 9.15 1.65 9.68
CA TRP A 10 8.21 0.63 10.15
C TRP A 10 8.63 -0.75 9.71
N THR A 11 8.45 -1.72 10.60
CA THR A 11 8.48 -3.14 10.26
C THR A 11 7.21 -3.53 9.48
N GLU A 12 7.25 -4.67 8.80
CA GLU A 12 6.07 -5.29 8.18
C GLU A 12 4.88 -5.41 9.14
N SER A 13 5.12 -5.84 10.39
CA SER A 13 4.08 -6.00 11.40
C SER A 13 3.46 -4.66 11.82
N GLN A 14 4.28 -3.62 11.99
CA GLN A 14 3.81 -2.27 12.30
C GLN A 14 2.99 -1.68 11.16
N LEU A 15 3.48 -1.79 9.93
CA LEU A 15 2.77 -1.30 8.75
C LEU A 15 1.44 -2.05 8.52
N SER A 16 1.45 -3.38 8.64
CA SER A 16 0.26 -4.22 8.50
C SER A 16 -0.84 -3.83 9.50
N SER A 17 -0.44 -3.67 10.76
CA SER A 17 -1.34 -3.23 11.84
C SER A 17 -1.89 -1.83 11.57
N PHE A 18 -0.99 -0.89 11.24
CA PHE A 18 -1.36 0.49 10.94
C PHE A 18 -2.38 0.58 9.79
N LEU A 19 -2.12 -0.07 8.65
CA LEU A 19 -3.03 -0.05 7.50
C LEU A 19 -4.38 -0.69 7.80
N THR A 20 -4.38 -1.78 8.57
CA THR A 20 -5.61 -2.46 8.99
C THR A 20 -6.48 -1.54 9.83
N GLU A 21 -5.90 -0.91 10.86
CA GLU A 21 -6.65 -0.01 11.75
C GLU A 21 -7.05 1.28 11.05
N LEU A 22 -6.19 1.84 10.20
CA LEU A 22 -6.51 3.01 9.38
C LEU A 22 -7.72 2.74 8.49
N LEU A 23 -7.76 1.57 7.82
CA LEU A 23 -8.90 1.19 6.99
C LEU A 23 -10.18 1.08 7.81
N LYS A 24 -10.14 0.42 8.96
CA LYS A 24 -11.31 0.30 9.87
C LYS A 24 -11.82 1.67 10.33
N GLN A 25 -10.91 2.60 10.65
CA GLN A 25 -11.28 3.94 11.10
C GLN A 25 -11.90 4.80 9.99
N ASN A 26 -11.55 4.55 8.73
CA ASN A 26 -12.00 5.35 7.59
C ASN A 26 -13.13 4.67 6.79
N THR A 27 -13.69 3.57 7.28
CA THR A 27 -14.77 2.84 6.60
C THR A 27 -15.95 2.58 7.53
N GLY A 28 -17.12 2.35 6.92
CA GLY A 28 -18.37 2.07 7.66
C GLY A 28 -18.49 0.61 8.14
N PRO A 29 -19.56 0.28 8.90
CA PRO A 29 -19.74 -1.05 9.51
C PRO A 29 -19.76 -2.23 8.51
N ASN A 30 -20.10 -1.97 7.24
CA ASN A 30 -20.19 -2.98 6.17
C ASN A 30 -18.90 -3.15 5.35
N GLN A 31 -17.78 -2.62 5.85
CA GLN A 31 -16.44 -2.79 5.31
C GLN A 31 -16.08 -4.28 5.12
N PRO A 32 -15.65 -4.72 3.91
CA PRO A 32 -15.41 -6.14 3.63
C PRO A 32 -14.03 -6.68 4.03
N VAL A 33 -13.01 -5.84 4.26
CA VAL A 33 -11.66 -6.30 4.67
C VAL A 33 -11.62 -6.50 6.18
N ASP A 34 -11.04 -7.62 6.57
CA ASP A 34 -10.77 -8.04 7.95
C ASP A 34 -9.36 -7.61 8.38
N ALA A 35 -8.35 -7.89 7.54
CA ALA A 35 -6.96 -7.56 7.82
C ALA A 35 -6.16 -7.26 6.53
N ILE A 36 -5.11 -6.47 6.68
CA ILE A 36 -4.07 -6.25 5.67
C ILE A 36 -2.75 -6.79 6.23
N THR A 37 -2.07 -7.64 5.45
CA THR A 37 -0.70 -8.11 5.75
C THR A 37 0.22 -7.63 4.65
N VAL A 38 1.35 -7.03 5.03
CA VAL A 38 2.33 -6.47 4.09
C VAL A 38 3.66 -7.18 4.25
N TRP A 39 4.28 -7.52 3.12
CA TRP A 39 5.66 -7.95 3.01
C TRP A 39 6.47 -6.94 2.19
N LEU A 40 7.71 -6.72 2.62
CA LEU A 40 8.58 -5.69 2.10
C LEU A 40 9.91 -6.30 1.68
N GLU A 41 10.28 -6.08 0.43
CA GLU A 41 11.54 -6.53 -0.13
C GLU A 41 12.37 -5.33 -0.63
N PRO A 42 13.71 -5.44 -0.66
CA PRO A 42 14.57 -4.40 -1.22
C PRO A 42 14.17 -3.99 -2.66
N GLY A 43 14.44 -2.73 -3.00
CA GLY A 43 14.08 -2.16 -4.31
C GLY A 43 12.64 -1.65 -4.39
N ASN A 44 12.14 -1.16 -3.25
CA ASN A 44 10.81 -0.59 -3.05
C ASN A 44 9.66 -1.53 -3.36
N LYS A 45 9.90 -2.84 -3.28
CA LYS A 45 8.91 -3.86 -3.58
C LYS A 45 8.00 -4.07 -2.39
N ILE A 46 6.71 -4.18 -2.69
CA ILE A 46 5.67 -4.45 -1.72
C ILE A 46 4.77 -5.59 -2.22
N HIS A 47 4.44 -6.50 -1.31
CA HIS A 47 3.32 -7.42 -1.46
C HIS A 47 2.32 -7.11 -0.34
N ALA A 48 1.06 -6.88 -0.69
CA ALA A 48 -0.02 -6.76 0.28
C ALA A 48 -1.05 -7.88 0.07
N ARG A 49 -1.37 -8.60 1.14
CA ARG A 49 -2.52 -9.49 1.23
C ARG A 49 -3.66 -8.78 1.93
N ILE A 50 -4.77 -8.67 1.24
CA ILE A 50 -6.03 -8.14 1.75
C ILE A 50 -6.91 -9.34 2.09
N THR A 51 -7.06 -9.62 3.38
CA THR A 51 -7.92 -10.68 3.89
C THR A 51 -9.32 -10.14 4.06
N LEU A 52 -10.27 -10.72 3.36
CA LEU A 52 -11.68 -10.36 3.40
C LEU A 52 -12.41 -11.14 4.50
N LYS A 53 -13.51 -10.57 4.98
CA LYS A 53 -14.49 -11.25 5.82
C LYS A 53 -15.05 -12.46 5.08
N GLU A 54 -15.53 -13.43 5.84
CA GLU A 54 -16.14 -14.64 5.28
C GLU A 54 -17.33 -14.30 4.38
N GLY A 55 -17.47 -15.04 3.28
CA GLY A 55 -18.57 -14.88 2.33
C GLY A 55 -18.46 -13.70 1.36
N VAL A 56 -17.46 -12.81 1.50
CA VAL A 56 -17.26 -11.69 0.56
C VAL A 56 -16.77 -12.17 -0.80
N LEU A 57 -15.83 -13.11 -0.80
CA LEU A 57 -15.22 -13.65 -2.00
C LEU A 57 -15.52 -15.15 -2.08
N LEU A 58 -15.96 -15.61 -3.25
CA LEU A 58 -16.26 -17.03 -3.49
C LEU A 58 -14.97 -17.80 -3.76
N GLY A 59 -14.72 -18.90 -3.05
CA GLY A 59 -13.57 -19.78 -3.29
C GLY A 59 -12.29 -19.41 -2.52
N GLY A 60 -12.33 -18.35 -1.73
CA GLY A 60 -11.21 -17.93 -0.89
C GLY A 60 -11.50 -16.58 -0.23
N ARG A 61 -10.54 -16.05 0.52
CA ARG A 61 -10.71 -14.81 1.29
C ARG A 61 -9.63 -13.77 1.01
N ASN A 62 -8.65 -14.08 0.16
CA ASN A 62 -7.47 -13.25 0.02
C ASN A 62 -7.42 -12.66 -1.38
N ILE A 63 -7.14 -11.36 -1.43
CA ILE A 63 -6.64 -10.68 -2.61
C ILE A 63 -5.18 -10.37 -2.35
N ASP A 64 -4.29 -10.88 -3.20
CA ASP A 64 -2.86 -10.64 -3.14
C ASP A 64 -2.49 -9.60 -4.20
N VAL A 65 -1.79 -8.54 -3.81
CA VAL A 65 -1.36 -7.45 -4.70
C VAL A 65 0.14 -7.28 -4.57
N ALA A 66 0.86 -7.22 -5.69
CA ALA A 66 2.30 -7.05 -5.72
C ALA A 66 2.68 -5.88 -6.62
N GLY A 67 3.70 -5.14 -6.22
CA GLY A 67 4.18 -3.97 -6.96
C GLY A 67 5.31 -3.25 -6.28
N GLN A 68 5.42 -1.96 -6.59
CA GLN A 68 6.43 -1.07 -6.03
C GLN A 68 5.82 0.22 -5.49
N ILE A 69 6.48 0.81 -4.50
CA ILE A 69 6.23 2.16 -4.01
C ILE A 69 7.35 3.07 -4.49
N MET A 70 7.05 4.28 -4.90
CA MET A 70 8.05 5.21 -5.40
C MET A 70 7.70 6.64 -5.05
N VAL A 71 8.68 7.53 -5.17
CA VAL A 71 8.48 8.97 -5.08
C VAL A 71 8.75 9.57 -6.45
N GLN A 72 7.78 10.28 -7.02
CA GLN A 72 7.93 11.02 -8.27
C GLN A 72 7.40 12.44 -8.11
N GLY A 73 8.22 13.45 -8.45
CA GLY A 73 7.84 14.85 -8.29
C GLY A 73 7.50 15.21 -6.83
N GLY A 74 8.18 14.59 -5.87
CA GLY A 74 7.92 14.75 -4.43
C GLY A 74 6.64 14.06 -3.94
N LYS A 75 5.96 13.27 -4.77
CA LYS A 75 4.71 12.60 -4.39
C LYS A 75 4.92 11.10 -4.28
N LEU A 76 4.30 10.50 -3.27
CA LEU A 76 4.20 9.06 -3.18
C LEU A 76 3.36 8.53 -4.35
N MET A 77 3.85 7.49 -5.01
CA MET A 77 3.13 6.76 -6.03
C MET A 77 3.29 5.26 -5.80
N VAL A 78 2.34 4.51 -6.32
CA VAL A 78 2.42 3.06 -6.42
C VAL A 78 2.47 2.64 -7.89
N ASN A 79 3.17 1.55 -8.14
CA ASN A 79 3.16 0.84 -9.41
C ASN A 79 2.87 -0.63 -9.12
N LEU A 80 1.60 -0.98 -9.11
CA LEU A 80 1.12 -2.35 -8.91
C LEU A 80 1.31 -3.12 -10.22
N ALA A 81 2.00 -4.25 -10.14
CA ALA A 81 2.30 -5.09 -11.30
C ALA A 81 1.22 -6.17 -11.52
N SER A 82 0.66 -6.68 -10.44
CA SER A 82 -0.36 -7.73 -10.48
C SER A 82 -1.24 -7.73 -9.24
N ALA A 83 -2.48 -8.18 -9.42
CA ALA A 83 -3.37 -8.57 -8.34
C ALA A 83 -3.94 -9.96 -8.64
N GLY A 84 -4.17 -10.77 -7.61
CA GLY A 84 -4.70 -12.11 -7.77
C GLY A 84 -5.61 -12.55 -6.63
N ALA A 85 -6.55 -13.41 -6.95
CA ALA A 85 -7.49 -14.02 -6.03
C ALA A 85 -7.97 -15.36 -6.59
N ASN A 86 -8.06 -16.40 -5.75
CA ASN A 86 -8.60 -17.72 -6.11
C ASN A 86 -7.98 -18.34 -7.38
N GLY A 87 -6.67 -18.19 -7.56
CA GLY A 87 -5.96 -18.70 -8.73
C GLY A 87 -6.13 -17.86 -10.02
N MET A 88 -6.95 -16.80 -9.99
CA MET A 88 -7.04 -15.81 -11.05
C MET A 88 -6.05 -14.68 -10.80
N MET A 89 -5.43 -14.18 -11.87
CA MET A 89 -4.49 -13.06 -11.82
C MET A 89 -4.85 -12.00 -12.86
N VAL A 90 -4.78 -10.74 -12.47
CA VAL A 90 -4.91 -9.55 -13.31
C VAL A 90 -3.56 -8.84 -13.35
N SER A 91 -3.10 -8.49 -14.55
CA SER A 91 -1.85 -7.78 -14.80
C SER A 91 -1.96 -6.95 -16.09
N GLY A 92 -0.91 -6.21 -16.44
CA GLY A 92 -0.85 -5.44 -17.68
C GLY A 92 -1.81 -4.24 -17.68
N PRO A 93 -2.46 -3.90 -18.81
CA PRO A 93 -3.22 -2.65 -18.95
C PRO A 93 -4.35 -2.44 -17.93
N LEU A 94 -4.91 -3.51 -17.38
CA LEU A 94 -5.91 -3.40 -16.32
C LEU A 94 -5.30 -2.84 -15.02
N MET A 95 -4.05 -3.18 -14.72
CA MET A 95 -3.34 -2.62 -13.58
C MET A 95 -2.96 -1.16 -13.80
N ASP A 96 -2.74 -0.72 -15.04
CA ASP A 96 -2.50 0.70 -15.33
C ASP A 96 -3.68 1.58 -14.92
N LEU A 97 -4.91 1.11 -15.15
CA LEU A 97 -6.13 1.79 -14.70
C LEU A 97 -6.20 1.87 -13.17
N VAL A 98 -5.89 0.77 -12.48
CA VAL A 98 -5.86 0.72 -11.01
C VAL A 98 -4.78 1.66 -10.46
N ASN A 99 -3.57 1.63 -11.03
CA ASN A 99 -2.47 2.50 -10.68
C ASN A 99 -2.84 3.98 -10.87
N SER A 100 -3.46 4.32 -12.00
CA SER A 100 -3.92 5.68 -12.26
C SER A 100 -4.94 6.15 -11.22
N TYR A 101 -5.89 5.30 -10.84
CA TYR A 101 -6.89 5.62 -9.82
C TYR A 101 -6.25 5.87 -8.46
N ILE A 102 -5.38 4.96 -8.00
CA ILE A 102 -4.70 5.08 -6.70
C ILE A 102 -3.78 6.30 -6.68
N ASN A 103 -2.95 6.48 -7.71
CA ASN A 103 -2.02 7.60 -7.79
C ASN A 103 -2.74 8.95 -7.91
N GLY A 104 -3.91 8.98 -8.56
CA GLY A 104 -4.78 10.16 -8.56
C GLY A 104 -5.26 10.55 -7.16
N ALA A 105 -5.64 9.57 -6.34
CA ALA A 105 -5.99 9.81 -4.93
C ALA A 105 -4.77 10.22 -4.09
N LEU A 106 -3.61 9.58 -4.29
CA LEU A 106 -2.37 9.90 -3.60
C LEU A 106 -1.85 11.31 -3.94
N ALA A 107 -2.17 11.84 -5.12
CA ALA A 107 -1.71 13.15 -5.57
C ALA A 107 -2.17 14.33 -4.69
N GLY A 108 -3.19 14.12 -3.85
CA GLY A 108 -3.69 15.08 -2.87
C GLY A 108 -3.00 15.04 -1.49
N PHE A 109 -2.13 14.06 -1.25
CA PHE A 109 -1.38 13.92 0.00
C PHE A 109 0.07 14.42 -0.16
N GLY A 110 0.66 14.89 0.94
CA GLY A 110 1.87 15.74 0.99
C GLY A 110 3.18 15.17 0.41
N VAL A 111 4.24 15.97 0.55
CA VAL A 111 5.52 15.77 -0.16
C VAL A 111 6.37 14.71 0.55
N ALA A 112 6.37 13.47 0.07
CA ALA A 112 7.38 12.50 0.47
C ALA A 112 8.70 12.88 -0.20
N ALA A 113 9.77 13.08 0.57
CA ALA A 113 11.09 13.32 0.01
C ALA A 113 11.70 12.02 -0.52
N ASP A 114 11.48 10.91 0.19
CA ASP A 114 12.06 9.62 -0.15
C ASP A 114 11.26 8.47 0.46
N VAL A 115 11.24 7.34 -0.25
CA VAL A 115 10.76 6.05 0.26
C VAL A 115 11.75 4.98 -0.14
N SER A 116 12.18 4.21 0.84
CA SER A 116 13.02 3.03 0.65
C SER A 116 12.45 1.83 1.40
N THR A 117 12.51 0.65 0.80
CA THR A 117 12.26 -0.62 1.49
C THR A 117 13.56 -1.39 1.68
N GLY A 118 13.72 -1.95 2.88
CA GLY A 118 14.73 -2.94 3.21
C GLY A 118 14.10 -4.33 3.31
N GLU A 119 14.87 -5.29 3.80
CA GLU A 119 14.34 -6.60 4.17
C GLU A 119 13.41 -6.46 5.39
N GLY A 120 12.10 -6.62 5.17
CA GLY A 120 11.09 -6.54 6.24
C GLY A 120 10.80 -5.15 6.81
N SER A 121 11.23 -4.08 6.14
CA SER A 121 11.04 -2.71 6.63
C SER A 121 10.83 -1.67 5.52
N ILE A 122 10.15 -0.59 5.86
CA ILE A 122 9.97 0.60 5.01
C ILE A 122 10.40 1.83 5.79
N THR A 123 11.16 2.71 5.14
CA THR A 123 11.53 4.02 5.65
C THR A 123 10.93 5.08 4.76
N ILE A 124 10.19 6.00 5.38
CA ILE A 124 9.56 7.15 4.71
C ILE A 124 10.20 8.42 5.28
N LYS A 125 10.74 9.24 4.39
CA LYS A 125 11.26 10.57 4.72
C LYS A 125 10.31 11.61 4.20
N VAL A 126 9.83 12.47 5.09
CA VAL A 126 8.95 13.59 4.74
C VAL A 126 9.82 14.77 4.33
N GLY A 127 9.57 15.28 3.13
CA GLY A 127 10.25 16.46 2.62
C GLY A 127 9.74 17.73 3.28
N ALA A 128 10.60 18.75 3.35
CA ALA A 128 10.16 20.10 3.65
C ALA A 128 9.14 20.56 2.58
N MET A 129 7.98 21.05 3.01
CA MET A 129 7.11 21.88 2.16
C MET A 129 7.67 23.29 2.08
#